data_AF-A0A356L3B7-F1
#
_entry.id   AF-A0A356L3B7-F1
#
_cell.length_a   1.000
_cell.length_b   1.000
_cell.length_c   1.000
_cell.angle_alpha   90.00
_cell.angle_beta   90.00
_cell.angle_gamma   90.00
#
_symmetry.space_group_name_H-M   'P 1'
#
loop_
_entity.id
_entity.type
_entity.pdbx_description
1 polymer ?
#
loop_
_entity_poly.entity_id
_entity_poly.type
_entity_poly.pdbx_seq_one_letter_code
_entity_poly.pdbx_strand_id
1 'polypeptide(L)'
;MKKCKTWLLTLLVAALTALPAAVPAWAQEVWVTAGDGNSCLVSVDEAGSVSAYQGWYQNADSGAWYYFRDGQPATGWLIDAGKFYYLNPTDGQMAVNQLVGNFYVGADGAALCSTTTPDGVQLAYNGSRMVGGKPVEELNEKTYTYRELLRKNPNLIAEFSDRTSGTGHQILRESGRGFTWIIYATMKLYEPTADGQKGKRVFEGDGAFRFDALIERKQSDGSIRYIGPGSLFSDDRQQWTARHIEIDPAGFISYASDEG
;
A
#
# COMPACT_ATOMS: atom_id res chain seq x y z
N MET A 1 3.84 -15.83 -3.54
CA MET A 1 5.11 -15.28 -4.09
C MET A 1 6.06 -15.05 -2.92
N LYS A 2 7.32 -15.52 -2.98
CA LYS A 2 8.30 -15.39 -1.87
C LYS A 2 9.10 -14.10 -2.05
N LYS A 3 9.35 -13.32 -0.99
CA LYS A 3 10.02 -11.99 -1.06
C LYS A 3 11.43 -12.10 -1.66
N CYS A 4 11.85 -11.11 -2.47
CA CYS A 4 13.21 -11.04 -3.04
C CYS A 4 14.30 -11.08 -1.93
N LYS A 5 14.00 -10.57 -0.73
CA LYS A 5 14.86 -10.66 0.48
C LYS A 5 15.27 -12.08 0.87
N THR A 6 14.44 -13.10 0.67
CA THR A 6 14.78 -14.49 1.02
C THR A 6 15.81 -15.10 0.06
N TRP A 7 15.99 -14.52 -1.14
CA TRP A 7 16.90 -14.99 -2.18
C TRP A 7 18.26 -14.29 -2.18
N LEU A 8 18.33 -13.08 -1.61
CA LEU A 8 19.57 -12.29 -1.53
C LEU A 8 20.68 -12.97 -0.71
N LEU A 9 20.35 -13.90 0.21
CA LEU A 9 21.33 -14.67 0.97
C LEU A 9 22.04 -15.79 0.17
N THR A 10 21.61 -16.11 -1.05
CA THR A 10 22.15 -17.24 -1.86
C THR A 10 22.76 -16.84 -3.20
N LEU A 11 22.74 -15.56 -3.57
CA LEU A 11 23.33 -15.10 -4.84
C LEU A 11 24.84 -14.84 -4.70
N LEU A 12 25.62 -15.89 -4.95
CA LEU A 12 27.02 -15.74 -5.33
C LEU A 12 27.02 -15.21 -6.77
N VAL A 13 27.38 -13.94 -6.95
CA VAL A 13 27.35 -13.24 -8.25
C VAL A 13 28.30 -13.94 -9.23
N ALA A 14 27.77 -14.78 -10.11
CA ALA A 14 28.49 -15.39 -11.22
C ALA A 14 28.03 -14.78 -12.54
N ALA A 15 28.41 -13.52 -12.78
CA ALA A 15 28.56 -12.92 -14.11
C ALA A 15 29.17 -11.51 -14.00
N LEU A 16 30.40 -11.39 -13.49
CA LEU A 16 31.17 -10.15 -13.66
C LEU A 16 31.92 -10.25 -14.99
N THR A 17 31.25 -9.90 -16.09
CA THR A 17 31.97 -9.59 -17.34
C THR A 17 32.58 -8.20 -17.18
N ALA A 18 33.87 -8.08 -17.50
CA ALA A 18 34.72 -6.95 -17.16
C ALA A 18 34.11 -5.59 -17.54
N LEU A 19 33.86 -4.75 -16.54
CA LEU A 19 33.48 -3.35 -16.73
C LEU A 19 34.73 -2.51 -17.03
N PRO A 20 34.74 -1.65 -18.07
CA PRO A 20 35.78 -0.65 -18.23
C PRO A 20 35.68 0.39 -17.10
N ALA A 21 36.84 0.88 -16.68
CA ALA A 21 37.00 1.81 -15.58
C ALA A 21 36.24 3.15 -15.80
N ALA A 22 35.75 3.68 -14.67
CA ALA A 22 35.04 4.95 -14.45
C ALA A 22 33.51 4.91 -14.65
N VAL A 23 32.78 4.61 -13.58
CA VAL A 23 31.33 4.85 -13.45
C VAL A 23 31.09 5.73 -12.21
N PRO A 24 30.26 6.79 -12.27
CA PRO A 24 30.06 7.71 -11.15
C PRO A 24 29.26 7.05 -10.01
N ALA A 25 29.41 7.62 -8.81
CA ALA A 25 28.70 7.28 -7.58
C ALA A 25 27.17 7.40 -7.69
N TRP A 26 26.50 6.32 -8.08
CA TRP A 26 25.06 6.11 -7.88
C TRP A 26 24.81 4.60 -7.83
N ALA A 27 23.90 4.17 -6.95
CA ALA A 27 23.51 2.77 -6.85
C ALA A 27 22.97 2.29 -8.20
N GLN A 28 23.47 1.16 -8.70
CA GLN A 28 23.00 0.59 -9.96
C GLN A 28 21.74 -0.25 -9.70
N GLU A 29 20.70 -0.04 -10.51
CA GLU A 29 19.47 -0.81 -10.50
C GLU A 29 19.61 -2.01 -11.46
N VAL A 30 19.40 -3.23 -10.96
CA VAL A 30 19.63 -4.45 -11.74
C VAL A 30 18.44 -5.39 -11.61
N TRP A 31 17.96 -5.92 -12.74
CA TRP A 31 16.99 -7.00 -12.75
C TRP A 31 17.69 -8.33 -12.52
N VAL A 32 17.25 -9.07 -11.50
CA VAL A 32 17.74 -10.41 -11.17
C VAL A 32 16.61 -11.40 -11.38
N THR A 33 16.82 -12.40 -12.25
CA THR A 33 15.86 -13.47 -12.52
C THR A 33 16.34 -14.76 -11.87
N ALA A 34 15.50 -15.36 -11.02
CA ALA A 34 15.75 -16.64 -10.41
C ALA A 34 15.54 -17.79 -11.42
N GLY A 35 16.11 -18.97 -11.11
CA GLY A 35 16.03 -20.15 -11.99
C GLY A 35 14.60 -20.70 -12.19
N ASP A 36 13.63 -20.25 -11.40
CA ASP A 36 12.20 -20.53 -11.55
C ASP A 36 11.46 -19.52 -12.44
N GLY A 37 12.18 -18.54 -13.01
CA GLY A 37 11.66 -17.49 -13.90
C GLY A 37 11.16 -16.24 -13.17
N ASN A 38 11.14 -16.20 -11.84
CA ASN A 38 10.68 -15.04 -11.10
C ASN A 38 11.76 -13.95 -11.07
N SER A 39 11.40 -12.67 -11.29
CA SER A 39 12.37 -11.57 -11.35
C SER A 39 12.15 -10.56 -10.23
N CYS A 40 13.24 -9.94 -9.73
CA CYS A 40 13.17 -8.77 -8.86
C CYS A 40 14.20 -7.70 -9.23
N LEU A 41 13.84 -6.45 -8.93
CA LEU A 41 14.73 -5.32 -9.05
C LEU A 41 15.56 -5.17 -7.76
N VAL A 42 16.87 -5.04 -7.91
CA VAL A 42 17.79 -4.84 -6.80
C VAL A 42 18.60 -3.55 -6.98
N SER A 43 18.97 -2.93 -5.86
CA SER A 43 19.96 -1.86 -5.78
C SER A 43 21.30 -2.45 -5.39
N VAL A 44 22.34 -2.12 -6.14
CA VAL A 44 23.74 -2.45 -5.81
C VAL A 44 24.45 -1.16 -5.39
N ASP A 45 24.96 -1.12 -4.17
CA ASP A 45 25.73 0.03 -3.68
C ASP A 45 27.19 0.02 -4.18
N GLU A 46 27.94 1.07 -3.87
CA GLU A 46 29.35 1.23 -4.30
C GLU A 46 30.29 0.15 -3.74
N ALA A 47 29.91 -0.48 -2.63
CA ALA A 47 30.66 -1.59 -2.04
C ALA A 47 30.28 -2.96 -2.64
N GLY A 48 29.34 -2.98 -3.59
CA GLY A 48 28.80 -4.20 -4.18
C GLY A 48 27.76 -4.90 -3.31
N SER A 49 27.26 -4.24 -2.25
CA SER A 49 26.18 -4.77 -1.43
C SER A 49 24.87 -4.72 -2.20
N VAL A 50 24.13 -5.83 -2.20
CA VAL A 50 22.87 -5.96 -2.93
C VAL A 50 21.70 -5.91 -1.96
N SER A 51 20.73 -5.05 -2.25
CA SER A 51 19.48 -4.94 -1.51
C SER A 51 18.29 -4.90 -2.45
N ALA A 52 17.12 -5.34 -2.00
CA ALA A 52 15.91 -5.28 -2.81
C ALA A 52 15.50 -3.82 -3.02
N TYR A 53 15.19 -3.44 -4.27
CA TYR A 53 14.86 -2.07 -4.62
C TYR A 53 13.58 -1.59 -3.90
N GLN A 54 13.56 -0.31 -3.51
CA GLN A 54 12.45 0.36 -2.84
C GLN A 54 12.26 1.75 -3.42
N GLY A 55 11.03 2.08 -3.82
CA GLY A 55 10.67 3.44 -4.24
C GLY A 55 10.23 3.53 -5.70
N TRP A 56 10.17 4.78 -6.19
CA TRP A 56 9.73 5.09 -7.53
C TRP A 56 10.75 4.67 -8.59
N TYR A 57 10.27 3.97 -9.60
CA TYR A 57 11.03 3.54 -10.76
C TYR A 57 10.35 4.04 -12.03
N GLN A 58 11.11 4.66 -12.93
CA GLN A 58 10.63 5.04 -14.25
C GLN A 58 11.21 4.08 -15.29
N ASN A 59 10.34 3.42 -16.05
CA ASN A 59 10.76 2.64 -17.19
C ASN A 59 11.29 3.58 -18.28
N ALA A 60 12.56 3.42 -18.67
CA ALA A 60 13.23 4.31 -19.62
C ALA A 60 12.65 4.22 -21.05
N ASP A 61 12.08 3.08 -21.43
CA ASP A 61 11.56 2.86 -22.78
C ASP A 61 10.14 3.44 -22.94
N SER A 62 9.27 3.21 -21.95
CA SER A 62 7.87 3.65 -22.01
C SER A 62 7.60 4.98 -21.32
N GLY A 63 8.53 5.44 -20.48
CA GLY A 63 8.35 6.60 -19.59
C GLY A 63 7.36 6.35 -18.44
N ALA A 64 6.82 5.13 -18.32
CA ALA A 64 5.85 4.76 -17.30
C ALA A 64 6.49 4.69 -15.91
N TRP A 65 5.74 5.14 -14.91
CA TRP A 65 6.16 5.08 -13.50
C TRP A 65 5.59 3.86 -12.81
N TYR A 66 6.37 3.32 -11.89
CA TYR A 66 6.04 2.21 -11.01
C TYR A 66 6.55 2.55 -9.62
N TYR A 67 5.98 1.93 -8.60
CA TYR A 67 6.55 1.95 -7.26
C TYR A 67 6.94 0.54 -6.88
N PHE A 68 8.16 0.34 -6.41
CA PHE A 68 8.69 -0.97 -6.05
C PHE A 68 8.75 -1.11 -4.54
N ARG A 69 8.35 -2.29 -4.07
CA ARG A 69 8.53 -2.73 -2.68
C ARG A 69 9.17 -4.11 -2.65
N ASP A 70 10.23 -4.25 -1.87
CA ASP A 70 11.02 -5.48 -1.77
C ASP A 70 11.38 -6.05 -3.16
N GLY A 71 11.74 -5.16 -4.09
CA GLY A 71 12.16 -5.51 -5.45
C GLY A 71 11.03 -5.98 -6.37
N GLN A 72 9.76 -5.82 -5.98
CA GLN A 72 8.58 -6.14 -6.79
C GLN A 72 7.72 -4.90 -7.01
N PRO A 73 7.06 -4.75 -8.17
CA PRO A 73 6.12 -3.66 -8.39
C PRO A 73 4.93 -3.77 -7.42
N ALA A 74 4.64 -2.68 -6.71
CA ALA A 74 3.46 -2.55 -5.88
C ALA A 74 2.22 -2.28 -6.75
N THR A 75 1.05 -2.55 -6.18
CA THR A 75 -0.25 -2.38 -6.84
C THR A 75 -1.25 -1.72 -5.89
N GLY A 76 -2.29 -1.10 -6.45
CA GLY A 76 -3.35 -0.43 -5.67
C GLY A 76 -2.96 0.99 -5.26
N TRP A 77 -3.64 1.51 -4.24
CA TRP A 77 -3.33 2.83 -3.68
C TRP A 77 -1.98 2.81 -2.95
N LEU A 78 -1.27 3.92 -3.07
CA LEU A 78 0.02 4.20 -2.43
C LEU A 78 -0.04 5.60 -1.82
N ILE A 79 0.39 5.73 -0.58
CA ILE A 79 0.74 7.02 0.01
C ILE A 79 2.25 7.25 -0.12
N ASP A 80 2.63 8.35 -0.76
CA ASP A 80 4.01 8.81 -0.77
C ASP A 80 4.07 10.34 -0.61
N ALA A 81 4.97 10.81 0.26
CA ALA A 81 5.11 12.23 0.63
C ALA A 81 3.77 12.93 0.97
N GLY A 82 2.83 12.20 1.55
CA GLY A 82 1.50 12.70 1.91
C GLY A 82 0.53 12.93 0.74
N LYS A 83 0.86 12.48 -0.46
CA LYS A 83 0.00 12.39 -1.64
C LYS A 83 -0.45 10.94 -1.85
N PHE A 84 -1.57 10.77 -2.56
CA PHE A 84 -2.07 9.45 -2.94
C PHE A 84 -1.79 9.21 -4.43
N TYR A 85 -1.33 8.01 -4.76
CA TYR A 85 -1.11 7.55 -6.13
C TYR A 85 -1.79 6.20 -6.31
N TYR A 86 -2.12 5.86 -7.55
CA TYR A 86 -2.71 4.57 -7.87
C TYR A 86 -1.84 3.79 -8.84
N LEU A 87 -1.49 2.57 -8.48
CA LEU A 87 -0.73 1.62 -9.28
C LEU A 87 -1.69 0.55 -9.79
N ASN A 88 -1.69 0.33 -11.11
CA ASN A 88 -2.61 -0.58 -11.76
C ASN A 88 -2.48 -2.01 -11.17
N PRO A 89 -3.59 -2.66 -10.77
CA PRO A 89 -3.54 -4.01 -10.20
C PRO A 89 -2.98 -5.11 -11.11
N THR A 90 -2.97 -4.89 -12.43
CA THR A 90 -2.55 -5.89 -13.41
C THR A 90 -1.04 -5.87 -13.65
N ASP A 91 -0.43 -4.68 -13.74
CA ASP A 91 0.97 -4.51 -14.14
C ASP A 91 1.78 -3.56 -13.23
N GLY A 92 1.16 -2.91 -12.25
CA GLY A 92 1.80 -1.97 -11.34
C GLY A 92 2.06 -0.57 -11.91
N GLN A 93 1.64 -0.30 -13.15
CA GLN A 93 1.85 1.02 -13.77
C GLN A 93 1.06 2.11 -13.02
N MET A 94 1.72 3.23 -12.73
CA MET A 94 1.07 4.39 -12.14
C MET A 94 0.03 5.00 -13.09
N ALA A 95 -1.19 5.16 -12.60
CA ALA A 95 -2.26 5.81 -13.31
C ALA A 95 -2.06 7.34 -13.34
N VAL A 96 -2.33 7.95 -14.49
CA VAL A 96 -2.34 9.41 -14.68
C VAL A 96 -3.57 9.84 -15.47
N ASN A 97 -4.05 11.07 -15.25
CA ASN A 97 -5.13 11.73 -15.99
C ASN A 97 -6.42 10.90 -16.15
N GLN A 98 -6.85 10.18 -15.12
CA GLN A 98 -8.02 9.31 -15.21
C GLN A 98 -8.76 9.14 -13.88
N LEU A 99 -10.02 8.71 -13.98
CA LEU A 99 -10.78 8.25 -12.84
C LEU A 99 -10.30 6.86 -12.38
N VAL A 100 -10.11 6.72 -11.07
CA VAL A 100 -9.85 5.46 -10.39
C VAL A 100 -10.93 5.30 -9.32
N GLY A 101 -11.93 4.47 -9.62
CA GLY A 101 -13.10 4.30 -8.76
C GLY A 101 -13.86 5.61 -8.56
N ASN A 102 -13.82 6.15 -7.34
CA ASN A 102 -14.49 7.41 -6.97
C ASN A 102 -13.54 8.61 -6.93
N PHE A 103 -12.29 8.44 -7.37
CA PHE A 103 -11.22 9.45 -7.28
C PHE A 103 -10.66 9.74 -8.67
N TYR A 104 -9.94 10.85 -8.81
CA TYR A 104 -9.24 11.20 -10.06
C TYR A 104 -7.76 11.41 -9.77
N VAL A 105 -6.89 10.81 -10.57
CA VAL A 105 -5.43 11.03 -10.53
C VAL A 105 -5.00 11.99 -11.63
N GLY A 106 -4.21 13.00 -11.28
CA GLY A 106 -3.77 14.06 -12.17
C GLY A 106 -2.64 13.66 -13.12
N ALA A 107 -2.07 14.64 -13.80
CA ALA A 107 -0.97 14.44 -14.74
C ALA A 107 0.33 14.00 -14.06
N ASP A 108 0.53 14.39 -12.78
CA ASP A 108 1.63 13.92 -11.93
C ASP A 108 1.31 12.59 -11.22
N GLY A 109 0.16 11.97 -11.52
CA GLY A 109 -0.33 10.75 -10.88
C GLY A 109 -0.92 10.94 -9.48
N ALA A 110 -0.81 12.14 -8.89
CA ALA A 110 -1.35 12.40 -7.58
C ALA A 110 -2.88 12.52 -7.64
N ALA A 111 -3.57 11.93 -6.66
CA ALA A 111 -5.01 12.06 -6.54
C ALA A 111 -5.38 13.52 -6.24
N LEU A 112 -6.34 14.04 -7.00
CA LEU A 112 -6.88 15.38 -6.83
C LEU A 112 -7.90 15.41 -5.69
N CYS A 113 -8.01 16.55 -5.01
CA CYS A 113 -9.05 16.82 -4.03
C CYS A 113 -9.47 18.29 -4.05
N SER A 114 -10.65 18.60 -3.51
CA SER A 114 -11.21 19.96 -3.44
C SER A 114 -11.17 20.73 -4.76
N THR A 115 -11.42 20.05 -5.88
CA THR A 115 -11.28 20.64 -7.22
C THR A 115 -12.27 20.03 -8.20
N THR A 116 -12.31 20.56 -9.42
CA THR A 116 -13.03 19.96 -10.54
C THR A 116 -12.02 19.32 -11.48
N THR A 117 -12.27 18.07 -11.86
CA THR A 117 -11.43 17.33 -12.80
C THR A 117 -11.53 17.93 -14.22
N PRO A 118 -10.58 17.61 -15.13
CA PRO A 118 -10.65 18.07 -16.52
C PRO A 118 -11.92 17.66 -17.27
N ASP A 119 -12.53 16.53 -16.90
CA ASP A 119 -13.81 16.03 -17.43
C ASP A 119 -15.06 16.59 -16.70
N GLY A 120 -14.87 17.55 -15.79
CA GLY A 120 -15.96 18.31 -15.16
C GLY A 120 -16.56 17.69 -13.90
N VAL A 121 -15.93 16.65 -13.33
CA VAL A 121 -16.37 16.00 -12.09
C VAL A 121 -15.89 16.81 -10.88
N GLN A 122 -16.82 17.22 -10.02
CA GLN A 122 -16.47 17.88 -8.76
C GLN A 122 -15.98 16.85 -7.73
N LEU A 123 -14.86 17.14 -7.08
CA LEU A 123 -14.26 16.31 -6.05
C LEU A 123 -14.33 17.00 -4.68
N ALA A 124 -14.64 16.22 -3.65
CA ALA A 124 -14.67 16.66 -2.27
C ALA A 124 -13.26 16.86 -1.69
N TYR A 125 -13.21 17.32 -0.43
CA TYR A 125 -11.97 17.52 0.32
C TYR A 125 -11.14 16.25 0.51
N ASN A 126 -11.79 15.09 0.48
CA ASN A 126 -11.15 13.77 0.56
C ASN A 126 -10.90 13.15 -0.82
N GLY A 127 -11.08 13.93 -1.90
CA GLY A 127 -10.89 13.48 -3.29
C GLY A 127 -12.04 12.66 -3.86
N SER A 128 -13.02 12.25 -3.06
CA SER A 128 -14.17 11.50 -3.56
C SER A 128 -15.04 12.36 -4.47
N ARG A 129 -15.51 11.81 -5.61
CA ARG A 129 -16.44 12.52 -6.49
C ARG A 129 -17.73 12.88 -5.77
N MET A 130 -18.31 14.00 -6.14
CA MET A 130 -19.56 14.51 -5.56
C MET A 130 -20.78 13.98 -6.32
N VAL A 131 -21.78 13.47 -5.60
CA VAL A 131 -23.09 13.10 -6.15
C VAL A 131 -24.17 13.66 -5.23
N GLY A 132 -25.10 14.45 -5.77
CA GLY A 132 -26.16 15.09 -4.99
C GLY A 132 -25.63 16.05 -3.91
N GLY A 133 -24.51 16.73 -4.17
CA GLY A 133 -23.89 17.70 -3.25
C GLY A 133 -23.13 17.07 -2.08
N LYS A 134 -22.86 15.76 -2.10
CA LYS A 134 -22.11 15.05 -1.07
C LYS A 134 -21.05 14.11 -1.67
N PRO A 135 -19.93 13.85 -0.98
CA PRO A 135 -18.89 12.93 -1.47
C PRO A 135 -19.46 11.52 -1.61
N VAL A 136 -19.12 10.76 -2.66
CA VAL A 136 -19.56 9.37 -2.78
C VAL A 136 -19.09 8.55 -1.61
N GLU A 137 -17.82 8.69 -1.23
CA GLU A 137 -17.21 8.06 -0.07
C GLU A 137 -17.05 9.08 1.05
N GLU A 138 -17.97 9.09 2.01
CA GLU A 138 -18.02 10.07 3.09
C GLU A 138 -17.19 9.61 4.30
N LEU A 139 -16.40 10.53 4.85
CA LEU A 139 -15.56 10.29 6.01
C LEU A 139 -16.29 10.68 7.29
N ASN A 140 -16.32 9.79 8.28
CA ASN A 140 -16.57 10.20 9.65
C ASN A 140 -15.29 10.76 10.29
N GLU A 141 -15.43 11.39 11.47
CA GLU A 141 -14.32 12.02 12.19
C GLU A 141 -13.15 11.06 12.50
N LYS A 142 -13.47 9.83 12.92
CA LYS A 142 -12.45 8.81 13.21
C LYS A 142 -11.66 8.42 11.96
N THR A 143 -12.37 8.23 10.85
CA THR A 143 -11.78 7.85 9.56
C THR A 143 -10.88 8.95 9.02
N TYR A 144 -11.33 10.19 9.12
CA TYR A 144 -10.50 11.34 8.78
C TYR A 144 -9.22 11.41 9.63
N THR A 145 -9.34 11.15 10.94
CA THR A 145 -8.22 11.23 11.89
C THR A 145 -7.11 10.24 11.56
N TYR A 146 -7.44 8.94 11.45
CA TYR A 146 -6.39 7.94 11.17
C TYR A 146 -5.85 8.07 9.74
N ARG A 147 -6.69 8.51 8.79
CA ARG A 147 -6.24 8.81 7.43
C ARG A 147 -5.15 9.88 7.45
N GLU A 148 -5.34 10.97 8.18
CA GLU A 148 -4.31 12.02 8.28
C GLU A 148 -3.04 11.55 8.99
N LEU A 149 -3.15 10.65 9.97
CA LEU A 149 -2.00 10.03 10.62
C LEU A 149 -1.20 9.17 9.63
N LEU A 150 -1.85 8.27 8.89
CA LEU A 150 -1.20 7.42 7.89
C LEU A 150 -0.67 8.23 6.71
N ARG A 151 -1.39 9.27 6.27
CA ARG A 151 -0.93 10.17 5.22
C ARG A 151 0.38 10.88 5.59
N LYS A 152 0.52 11.27 6.85
CA LYS A 152 1.75 11.92 7.37
C LYS A 152 2.86 10.93 7.69
N ASN A 153 2.49 9.74 8.14
CA ASN A 153 3.41 8.67 8.49
C ASN A 153 2.88 7.32 8.01
N PRO A 154 3.21 6.89 6.78
CA PRO A 154 2.79 5.59 6.25
C PRO A 154 3.40 4.39 7.00
N ASN A 155 4.40 4.62 7.84
CA ASN A 155 5.09 3.56 8.60
C ASN A 155 4.46 3.25 9.96
N LEU A 156 3.29 3.83 10.28
CA LEU A 156 2.57 3.48 11.51
C LEU A 156 2.22 1.99 11.52
N ILE A 157 2.24 1.41 12.72
CA ILE A 157 1.88 0.01 12.95
C ILE A 157 0.40 -0.02 13.35
N ALA A 158 -0.41 -0.82 12.67
CA ALA A 158 -1.79 -1.06 13.09
C ALA A 158 -1.90 -2.35 13.91
N GLU A 159 -2.65 -2.27 14.99
CA GLU A 159 -3.21 -3.44 15.67
C GLU A 159 -4.71 -3.47 15.37
N PHE A 160 -5.17 -4.60 14.85
CA PHE A 160 -6.57 -4.87 14.60
C PHE A 160 -7.06 -5.89 15.62
N SER A 161 -8.14 -5.58 16.34
CA SER A 161 -8.76 -6.50 17.30
C SER A 161 -10.28 -6.44 17.27
N ASP A 162 -10.92 -7.54 17.68
CA ASP A 162 -12.38 -7.56 17.85
C ASP A 162 -12.83 -6.55 18.92
N ARG A 163 -14.10 -6.12 18.86
CA ARG A 163 -14.69 -5.28 19.90
C ARG A 163 -14.94 -6.11 21.14
N THR A 164 -14.60 -5.55 22.30
CA THR A 164 -14.90 -6.16 23.62
C THR A 164 -16.40 -6.44 23.81
N SER A 165 -17.29 -5.72 23.10
CA SER A 165 -18.73 -5.95 23.13
C SER A 165 -19.21 -7.22 22.40
N GLY A 166 -18.32 -7.97 21.74
CA GLY A 166 -18.67 -9.18 20.99
C GLY A 166 -19.41 -8.92 19.66
N THR A 167 -19.55 -7.65 19.25
CA THR A 167 -20.22 -7.27 18.00
C THR A 167 -19.38 -7.48 16.74
N GLY A 168 -18.12 -7.90 16.89
CA GLY A 168 -17.23 -8.36 15.81
C GLY A 168 -17.05 -7.38 14.65
N HIS A 169 -16.62 -7.92 13.51
CA HIS A 169 -16.53 -7.23 12.22
C HIS A 169 -17.93 -6.99 11.64
N GLN A 170 -18.08 -5.92 10.86
CA GLN A 170 -19.36 -5.58 10.22
C GLN A 170 -19.15 -5.29 8.74
N ILE A 171 -20.01 -5.82 7.88
CA ILE A 171 -20.06 -5.41 6.46
C ILE A 171 -21.07 -4.28 6.37
N LEU A 172 -20.62 -3.09 5.97
CA LEU A 172 -21.51 -1.96 5.74
C LEU A 172 -21.53 -1.60 4.27
N ARG A 173 -22.74 -1.40 3.76
CA ARG A 173 -22.99 -0.81 2.45
C ARG A 173 -23.61 0.55 2.67
N GLU A 174 -23.05 1.58 2.05
CA GLU A 174 -23.65 2.91 2.07
C GLU A 174 -24.85 2.95 1.11
N SER A 175 -26.04 2.96 1.70
CA SER A 175 -27.32 2.96 0.99
C SER A 175 -27.52 4.32 0.32
N GLY A 176 -27.29 4.37 -0.99
CA GLY A 176 -27.54 5.54 -1.83
C GLY A 176 -26.35 6.03 -2.64
N ARG A 177 -25.13 5.57 -2.34
CA ARG A 177 -23.92 5.95 -3.10
C ARG A 177 -23.11 4.78 -3.64
N GLY A 178 -23.58 3.55 -3.39
CA GLY A 178 -23.18 2.36 -4.15
C GLY A 178 -21.84 1.75 -3.77
N PHE A 179 -21.16 2.25 -2.74
CA PHE A 179 -19.90 1.68 -2.26
C PHE A 179 -20.10 0.80 -1.02
N THR A 180 -19.28 -0.26 -0.92
CA THR A 180 -19.35 -1.28 0.13
C THR A 180 -17.98 -1.44 0.77
N TRP A 181 -17.95 -1.57 2.08
CA TRP A 181 -16.74 -1.66 2.88
C TRP A 181 -16.95 -2.55 4.11
N ILE A 182 -15.85 -2.97 4.73
CA ILE A 182 -15.84 -3.84 5.91
C ILE A 182 -15.26 -3.06 7.08
N ILE A 183 -16.03 -2.91 8.15
CA ILE A 183 -15.57 -2.40 9.43
C ILE A 183 -14.82 -3.49 10.17
N TYR A 184 -13.56 -3.22 10.47
CA TYR A 184 -12.84 -3.91 11.52
C TYR A 184 -13.19 -3.29 12.87
N ALA A 185 -13.50 -4.15 13.84
CA ALA A 185 -14.13 -3.77 15.08
C ALA A 185 -13.33 -2.74 15.90
N THR A 186 -12.00 -2.90 15.97
CA THR A 186 -11.08 -1.93 16.56
C THR A 186 -9.77 -1.88 15.77
N MET A 187 -9.27 -0.67 15.51
CA MET A 187 -7.92 -0.39 15.03
C MET A 187 -7.22 0.56 15.99
N LYS A 188 -5.97 0.25 16.33
CA LYS A 188 -5.06 1.15 17.03
C LYS A 188 -3.84 1.39 16.16
N LEU A 189 -3.37 2.64 16.11
CA LEU A 189 -2.12 2.98 15.43
C LEU A 189 -1.03 3.34 16.42
N TYR A 190 0.18 2.89 16.12
CA TYR A 190 1.37 3.11 16.95
C TYR A 190 2.50 3.68 16.10
N GLU A 191 3.22 4.64 16.68
CA GLU A 191 4.52 5.04 16.16
C GLU A 191 5.52 3.88 16.33
N PRO A 192 6.27 3.49 15.28
CA PRO A 192 7.29 2.48 15.42
C PRO A 192 8.46 3.02 16.27
N THR A 193 9.01 2.17 17.13
CA THR A 193 10.31 2.44 17.79
C THR A 193 11.45 2.30 16.78
N ALA A 194 12.69 2.67 17.17
CA ALA A 194 13.88 2.48 16.35
C ALA A 194 14.08 1.01 15.92
N ASP A 195 13.70 0.06 16.78
CA ASP A 195 13.76 -1.38 16.52
C ASP A 195 12.50 -1.92 15.79
N GLY A 196 11.64 -1.01 15.32
CA GLY A 196 10.40 -1.32 14.59
C GLY A 196 9.25 -1.86 15.46
N GLN A 197 9.36 -1.85 16.79
CA GLN A 197 8.31 -2.34 17.68
C GLN A 197 7.18 -1.30 17.86
N LYS A 198 6.02 -1.72 18.40
CA LYS A 198 4.94 -0.78 18.75
C LYS A 198 5.42 0.16 19.86
N GLY A 199 5.53 1.44 19.55
CA GLY A 199 5.86 2.51 20.50
C GLY A 199 4.61 3.20 21.03
N LYS A 200 4.57 4.53 20.92
CA LYS A 200 3.46 5.35 21.40
C LYS A 200 2.20 5.11 20.58
N ARG A 201 1.07 4.83 21.24
CA ARG A 201 -0.24 4.80 20.58
C ARG A 201 -0.67 6.22 20.21
N VAL A 202 -1.02 6.42 18.95
CA VAL A 202 -1.45 7.71 18.39
C VAL A 202 -2.91 7.72 17.94
N PHE A 203 -3.53 6.55 17.85
CA PHE A 203 -4.94 6.41 17.47
C PHE A 203 -5.58 5.18 18.10
N GLU A 204 -6.87 5.27 18.37
CA GLU A 204 -7.75 4.15 18.72
C GLU A 204 -9.16 4.46 18.20
N GLY A 205 -9.73 3.55 17.41
CA GLY A 205 -11.03 3.74 16.78
C GLY A 205 -11.39 2.55 15.91
N ASP A 206 -12.27 2.76 14.93
CA ASP A 206 -12.65 1.71 13.98
C ASP A 206 -11.78 1.85 12.72
N GLY A 207 -11.22 0.74 12.25
CA GLY A 207 -10.52 0.67 10.97
C GLY A 207 -11.47 0.17 9.89
N ALA A 208 -11.43 0.76 8.71
CA ALA A 208 -12.36 0.42 7.63
C ALA A 208 -11.58 -0.10 6.43
N PHE A 209 -11.81 -1.34 6.03
CA PHE A 209 -11.24 -1.92 4.81
C PHE A 209 -12.19 -1.71 3.64
N ARG A 210 -11.63 -1.41 2.47
CA ARG A 210 -12.38 -1.59 1.24
C ARG A 210 -12.75 -3.07 1.08
N PHE A 211 -13.89 -3.35 0.45
CA PHE A 211 -14.30 -4.74 0.23
C PHE A 211 -13.30 -5.52 -0.66
N ASP A 212 -12.65 -4.82 -1.58
CA ASP A 212 -11.64 -5.32 -2.50
C ASP A 212 -10.20 -5.13 -1.99
N ALA A 213 -10.01 -4.83 -0.70
CA ALA A 213 -8.69 -4.69 -0.11
C ALA A 213 -7.90 -6.00 -0.15
N LEU A 214 -6.58 -5.89 -0.13
CA LEU A 214 -5.66 -7.02 -0.11
C LEU A 214 -4.94 -7.11 1.23
N ILE A 215 -5.03 -8.24 1.91
CA ILE A 215 -4.32 -8.49 3.16
C ILE A 215 -3.23 -9.53 2.87
N GLU A 216 -1.97 -9.11 2.97
CA GLU A 216 -0.80 -10.00 2.92
C GLU A 216 -0.69 -10.72 4.27
N ARG A 217 -0.85 -12.05 4.28
CA ARG A 217 -0.71 -12.91 5.45
C ARG A 217 0.56 -13.74 5.34
N LYS A 218 1.52 -13.47 6.23
CA LYS A 218 2.69 -14.32 6.40
C LYS A 218 2.29 -15.61 7.13
N GLN A 219 2.59 -16.75 6.53
CA GLN A 219 2.35 -18.08 7.10
C GLN A 219 3.53 -18.51 7.98
N SER A 220 3.33 -19.52 8.81
CA SER A 220 4.37 -20.07 9.71
C SER A 220 5.58 -20.64 8.97
N ASP A 221 5.39 -21.13 7.74
CA ASP A 221 6.46 -21.61 6.85
C ASP A 221 7.19 -20.47 6.09
N GLY A 222 6.84 -19.21 6.39
CA GLY A 222 7.38 -18.02 5.74
C GLY A 222 6.80 -17.72 4.37
N SER A 223 5.85 -18.52 3.87
CA SER A 223 5.13 -18.22 2.64
C SER A 223 4.14 -17.06 2.83
N ILE A 224 3.76 -16.41 1.72
CA ILE A 224 2.80 -15.32 1.70
C ILE A 224 1.51 -15.82 1.06
N ARG A 225 0.40 -15.59 1.74
CA ARG A 225 -0.95 -15.75 1.23
C ARG A 225 -1.65 -14.41 1.21
N TYR A 226 -2.30 -14.07 0.11
CA TYR A 226 -3.19 -12.92 0.04
C TYR A 226 -4.62 -13.33 0.35
N ILE A 227 -5.31 -12.57 1.21
CA ILE A 227 -6.72 -12.76 1.53
C ILE A 227 -7.49 -11.44 1.37
N GLY A 228 -8.77 -11.52 1.08
CA GLY A 228 -9.67 -10.37 1.17
C GLY A 228 -10.20 -10.18 2.60
N PRO A 229 -10.76 -9.01 2.95
CA PRO A 229 -11.23 -8.76 4.31
C PRO A 229 -12.43 -9.63 4.70
N GLY A 230 -13.19 -10.14 3.74
CA GLY A 230 -14.24 -11.12 3.99
C GLY A 230 -13.74 -12.43 4.64
N SER A 231 -12.46 -12.78 4.44
CA SER A 231 -11.86 -13.95 5.09
C SER A 231 -11.54 -13.74 6.56
N LEU A 232 -11.55 -12.48 7.05
CA LEU A 232 -11.31 -12.16 8.47
C LEU A 232 -12.44 -12.66 9.37
N PHE A 233 -13.67 -12.77 8.86
CA PHE A 233 -14.82 -13.31 9.60
C PHE A 233 -14.67 -14.79 9.96
N SER A 234 -13.82 -15.50 9.23
CA SER A 234 -13.49 -16.91 9.46
C SER A 234 -12.08 -17.11 10.04
N ASP A 235 -11.37 -16.02 10.32
CA ASP A 235 -10.03 -16.06 10.94
C ASP A 235 -10.21 -16.23 12.46
N ASP A 236 -9.50 -17.19 13.05
CA ASP A 236 -9.57 -17.47 14.48
C ASP A 236 -8.77 -16.46 15.32
N ARG A 237 -7.98 -15.60 14.68
CA ARG A 237 -7.23 -14.53 15.34
C ARG A 237 -8.14 -13.38 15.75
N GLN A 238 -8.35 -13.29 17.07
CA GLN A 238 -9.01 -12.15 17.71
C GLN A 238 -8.21 -10.84 17.59
N GLN A 239 -6.90 -10.95 17.33
CA GLN A 239 -5.99 -9.82 17.17
C GLN A 239 -4.87 -10.14 16.18
N TRP A 240 -4.49 -9.17 15.35
CA TRP A 240 -3.30 -9.24 14.51
C TRP A 240 -2.68 -7.86 14.31
N THR A 241 -1.41 -7.83 13.92
CA THR A 241 -0.66 -6.58 13.71
C THR A 241 -0.29 -6.44 12.25
N ALA A 242 -0.63 -5.31 11.64
CA ALA A 242 -0.19 -4.96 10.31
C ALA A 242 0.95 -3.94 10.35
N ARG A 243 1.93 -4.17 9.51
CA ARG A 243 2.82 -3.14 8.99
C ARG A 243 2.42 -2.82 7.56
N HIS A 244 2.89 -1.69 7.05
CA HIS A 244 2.64 -1.27 5.67
C HIS A 244 1.14 -1.22 5.33
N ILE A 245 0.48 -0.13 5.71
CA ILE A 245 -0.95 0.06 5.51
C ILE A 245 -1.12 1.09 4.42
N GLU A 246 -1.80 0.70 3.35
CA GLU A 246 -2.22 1.65 2.33
C GLU A 246 -3.71 1.88 2.47
N ILE A 247 -4.09 3.15 2.35
CA ILE A 247 -5.48 3.59 2.31
C ILE A 247 -5.72 4.34 1.01
N ASP A 248 -6.96 4.31 0.54
CA ASP A 248 -7.38 5.18 -0.56
C ASP A 248 -7.53 6.65 -0.10
N PRO A 249 -7.79 7.60 -1.01
CA PRO A 249 -7.93 9.00 -0.63
C PRO A 249 -9.11 9.29 0.32
N ALA A 250 -10.11 8.41 0.41
CA ALA A 250 -11.18 8.48 1.41
C ALA A 250 -10.86 7.69 2.69
N GLY A 251 -9.60 7.29 2.89
CA GLY A 251 -9.12 6.70 4.13
C GLY A 251 -9.47 5.24 4.33
N PHE A 252 -10.11 4.56 3.38
CA PHE A 252 -10.38 3.13 3.53
C PHE A 252 -9.12 2.32 3.21
N ILE A 253 -8.79 1.37 4.08
CA ILE A 253 -7.64 0.48 3.93
C ILE A 253 -7.83 -0.37 2.67
N SER A 254 -6.91 -0.22 1.72
CA SER A 254 -6.84 -1.00 0.48
C SER A 254 -5.78 -2.08 0.53
N TYR A 255 -4.78 -1.95 1.40
CA TYR A 255 -3.75 -2.95 1.62
C TYR A 255 -3.26 -2.96 3.07
N ALA A 256 -2.95 -4.14 3.60
CA ALA A 256 -2.26 -4.29 4.88
C ALA A 256 -1.36 -5.53 4.86
N SER A 257 -0.13 -5.41 5.39
CA SER A 257 0.81 -6.53 5.54
C SER A 257 0.86 -7.02 6.98
N ASP A 258 0.36 -8.23 7.22
CA ASP A 258 0.43 -8.91 8.50
C ASP A 258 1.84 -9.43 8.78
N GLU A 259 2.36 -9.17 9.97
CA GLU A 259 3.71 -9.59 10.38
C GLU A 259 3.75 -10.99 11.01
N GLY A 260 2.60 -11.61 11.28
CA GLY A 260 2.50 -12.89 11.99
C GLY A 260 2.19 -12.70 13.47
#